data_AF-C8RZ58-F1
#
_entry.id   AF-C8RZ58-F1
#
_cell.length_a   1.000
_cell.length_b   1.000
_cell.length_c   1.000
_cell.angle_alpha   90.00
_cell.angle_beta   90.00
_cell.angle_gamma   90.00
#
_symmetry.space_group_name_H-M   'P 1'
#
loop_
_entity.id
_entity.type
_entity.pdbx_description
1 polymer ?
#
loop_
_entity_poly.entity_id
_entity_poly.type
_entity_poly.pdbx_seq_one_letter_code
_entity_poly.pdbx_strand_id
1 'polypeptide(L)'
;MFSENPKSWVVSAKGGTVRYVSADGENLFEVAVSKGRERLGPYLEMCPPGATLEPMGDLVIIPPRSGYGVQRYGAGSHDSGANPVFKPTSASRMEKELRLTLNKMQAATNRLEARERALGSIERVPEAPVETPQSKEEPLVE
;
A
#
# COMPACT_ATOMS: atom_id res chain seq x y z
N MET A 1 5.53 15.64 10.11
CA MET A 1 6.01 15.23 8.78
C MET A 1 5.29 13.94 8.42
N PHE A 2 4.30 13.98 7.55
CA PHE A 2 3.60 12.77 7.12
C PHE A 2 4.55 12.00 6.20
N SER A 3 4.99 10.79 6.58
CA SER A 3 5.66 9.92 5.61
C SER A 3 4.58 9.42 4.65
N GLU A 4 4.58 9.97 3.45
CA GLU A 4 3.52 9.71 2.49
C GLU A 4 3.61 8.27 1.98
N ASN A 5 2.54 7.50 2.20
CA ASN A 5 2.49 6.10 1.80
C ASN A 5 2.13 5.99 0.31
N PRO A 6 2.86 5.24 -0.53
CA PRO A 6 2.54 5.09 -1.96
C PRO A 6 1.18 4.44 -2.23
N LYS A 7 0.59 3.78 -1.22
CA LYS A 7 -0.76 3.21 -1.30
C LYS A 7 -1.88 4.22 -1.00
N SER A 8 -1.53 5.44 -0.62
CA SER A 8 -2.49 6.54 -0.41
C SER A 8 -3.18 6.92 -1.71
N TRP A 9 -4.30 7.61 -1.57
CA TRP A 9 -5.09 8.11 -2.69
C TRP A 9 -5.12 9.63 -2.66
N VAL A 10 -4.96 10.25 -3.81
CA VAL A 10 -5.23 11.66 -4.02
C VAL A 10 -6.67 11.79 -4.52
N VAL A 11 -7.46 12.62 -3.88
CA VAL A 11 -8.88 12.83 -4.23
C VAL A 11 -9.16 14.31 -4.38
N SER A 12 -9.80 14.69 -5.49
CA SER A 12 -10.35 16.04 -5.66
C SER A 12 -11.63 16.01 -6.48
N ALA A 13 -12.59 16.87 -6.13
CA ALA A 13 -13.82 17.04 -6.89
C ALA A 13 -13.62 17.84 -8.19
N LYS A 14 -12.68 18.79 -8.19
CA LYS A 14 -12.44 19.74 -9.29
C LYS A 14 -11.08 19.57 -9.99
N GLY A 15 -10.24 18.68 -9.48
CA GLY A 15 -8.81 18.65 -9.78
C GLY A 15 -8.04 19.59 -8.84
N GLY A 16 -6.75 19.75 -9.09
CA GLY A 16 -5.90 20.66 -8.34
C GLY A 16 -4.44 20.54 -8.76
N THR A 17 -3.54 20.99 -7.90
CA THR A 17 -2.10 20.89 -8.12
C THR A 17 -1.41 20.27 -6.91
N VAL A 18 -0.43 19.43 -7.20
CA VAL A 18 0.52 18.95 -6.21
C VAL A 18 1.80 19.76 -6.38
N ARG A 19 2.28 20.34 -5.27
CA ARG A 19 3.51 21.11 -5.23
C ARG A 19 4.62 20.29 -4.61
N TYR A 20 5.81 20.36 -5.18
CA TYR A 20 7.01 19.75 -4.62
C TYR A 20 7.85 20.85 -3.98
N VAL A 21 8.02 20.77 -2.67
CA VAL A 21 8.66 21.80 -1.85
C VAL A 21 9.98 21.28 -1.29
N SER A 22 11.07 22.01 -1.51
CA SER A 22 12.38 21.73 -0.94
C SER A 22 12.34 21.76 0.60
N ALA A 23 13.37 21.20 1.24
CA ALA A 23 13.56 21.32 2.70
C ALA A 23 13.58 22.78 3.17
N ASP A 24 14.02 23.71 2.32
CA ASP A 24 14.08 25.16 2.59
C ASP A 24 12.74 25.89 2.38
N GLY A 25 11.69 25.17 1.97
CA GLY A 25 10.37 25.76 1.69
C GLY A 25 10.21 26.33 0.27
N GLU A 26 11.23 26.21 -0.58
CA GLU A 26 11.16 26.64 -1.97
C GLU A 26 10.33 25.69 -2.83
N ASN A 27 9.46 26.24 -3.67
CA ASN A 27 8.71 25.46 -4.65
C ASN A 27 9.62 25.04 -5.80
N LEU A 28 9.82 23.74 -5.97
CA LEU A 28 10.63 23.18 -7.05
C LEU A 28 9.83 23.13 -8.36
N PHE A 29 8.65 22.51 -8.31
CA PHE A 29 7.72 22.43 -9.44
C PHE A 29 6.32 22.00 -8.99
N GLU A 30 5.35 22.16 -9.88
CA GLU A 30 3.95 21.80 -9.66
C GLU A 30 3.44 20.86 -10.75
N VAL A 31 2.59 19.90 -10.35
CA VAL A 31 1.96 18.94 -11.25
C VAL A 31 0.45 19.01 -11.08
N ALA A 32 -0.27 19.16 -12.19
CA ALA A 32 -1.72 19.16 -12.17
C ALA A 32 -2.26 17.74 -11.92
N VAL A 33 -3.25 17.63 -11.03
CA VAL A 33 -3.96 16.40 -10.72
C VAL A 33 -5.38 16.51 -11.26
N SER A 34 -5.82 15.47 -11.97
CA SER A 34 -7.17 15.45 -12.53
C SER A 34 -8.22 15.34 -11.42
N LYS A 35 -9.46 15.73 -11.75
CA LYS A 35 -10.60 15.44 -10.87
C LYS A 35 -10.79 13.93 -10.73
N GLY A 36 -11.27 13.51 -9.57
CA GLY A 36 -11.56 12.12 -9.25
C GLY A 36 -10.63 11.58 -8.18
N ARG A 37 -10.26 10.30 -8.33
CA ARG A 37 -9.47 9.56 -7.35
C ARG A 37 -8.31 8.87 -8.06
N GLU A 38 -7.10 9.25 -7.70
CA GLU A 38 -5.86 8.74 -8.28
C GLU A 38 -4.92 8.18 -7.20
N ARG A 39 -3.99 7.31 -7.61
CA ARG A 39 -2.98 6.77 -6.69
C ARG A 39 -1.91 7.83 -6.43
N LEU A 40 -1.45 7.92 -5.17
CA LEU A 40 -0.36 8.84 -4.81
C LEU A 40 1.01 8.35 -5.31
N GLY A 41 1.18 7.04 -5.51
CA GLY A 41 2.46 6.41 -5.92
C GLY A 41 3.21 7.13 -7.06
N PRO A 42 2.60 7.35 -8.23
CA PRO A 42 3.26 8.05 -9.34
C PRO A 42 3.75 9.47 -8.98
N TYR A 43 3.02 10.16 -8.11
CA TYR A 43 3.42 11.50 -7.65
C TYR A 43 4.62 11.45 -6.69
N LEU A 44 4.72 10.40 -5.88
CA LEU A 44 5.89 10.21 -5.00
C LEU A 44 7.14 9.82 -5.76
N GLU A 45 7.01 9.07 -6.86
CA GLU A 45 8.14 8.70 -7.72
C GLU A 45 8.78 9.92 -8.39
N MET A 46 8.01 10.98 -8.61
CA MET A 46 8.52 12.26 -9.11
C MET A 46 9.16 13.13 -8.02
N CYS A 47 9.02 12.78 -6.73
CA CYS A 47 9.49 13.61 -5.63
C CYS A 47 11.03 13.56 -5.52
N PRO A 48 11.74 14.70 -5.67
CA PRO A 48 13.18 14.72 -5.48
C PRO A 48 13.57 14.32 -4.04
N PRO A 49 14.77 13.76 -3.84
CA PRO A 49 15.27 13.44 -2.50
C PRO A 49 15.29 14.69 -1.61
N GLY A 50 14.68 14.60 -0.43
CA GLY A 50 14.60 15.72 0.53
C GLY A 50 13.49 16.73 0.25
N ALA A 51 12.77 16.61 -0.88
CA ALA A 51 11.56 17.39 -1.11
C ALA A 51 10.35 16.74 -0.41
N THR A 52 9.33 17.55 -0.19
CA THR A 52 8.03 17.15 0.35
C THR A 52 6.93 17.52 -0.63
N LEU A 53 5.85 16.75 -0.58
CA LEU A 53 4.71 16.93 -1.47
C LEU A 53 3.62 17.67 -0.71
N GLU A 54 3.12 18.76 -1.28
CA GLU A 54 2.06 19.57 -0.69
C GLU A 54 0.85 19.62 -1.63
N PRO A 55 -0.32 19.06 -1.23
CA PRO A 55 -1.54 19.19 -2.01
C PRO A 55 -2.07 20.62 -1.92
N MET A 56 -2.36 21.23 -3.08
CA MET A 56 -2.90 22.58 -3.19
C MET A 56 -4.32 22.57 -3.78
N GLY A 57 -5.13 23.55 -3.37
CA GLY A 57 -6.53 23.68 -3.82
C GLY A 57 -7.47 22.69 -3.13
N ASP A 58 -8.41 22.11 -3.88
CA ASP A 58 -9.42 21.15 -3.40
C ASP A 58 -8.87 19.69 -3.32
N LEU A 59 -7.55 19.50 -3.27
CA LEU A 59 -6.91 18.17 -3.20
C LEU A 59 -6.77 17.68 -1.76
N VAL A 60 -7.16 16.43 -1.55
CA VAL A 60 -7.02 15.73 -0.26
C VAL A 60 -6.27 14.42 -0.46
N ILE A 61 -5.24 14.20 0.37
CA ILE A 61 -4.52 12.93 0.42
C ILE A 61 -5.17 12.04 1.48
N ILE A 62 -5.72 10.92 1.05
CA ILE A 62 -6.35 9.92 1.90
C ILE A 62 -5.34 8.79 2.16
N PRO A 63 -4.84 8.63 3.40
CA PRO A 63 -3.94 7.54 3.72
C PRO A 63 -4.62 6.19 3.51
N PRO A 64 -3.87 5.11 3.20
CA PRO A 64 -4.45 3.80 3.04
C PRO A 64 -5.09 3.37 4.36
N ARG A 65 -6.38 3.00 4.31
CA ARG A 65 -7.07 2.47 5.49
C ARG A 65 -6.37 1.20 5.96
N SER A 66 -6.00 1.14 7.24
CA SER A 66 -5.67 -0.14 7.87
C SER A 66 -6.98 -0.92 8.04
N GLY A 67 -7.12 -2.04 7.33
CA GLY A 67 -8.35 -2.84 7.35
C GLY A 67 -8.68 -3.49 8.70
N TYR A 68 -7.78 -3.39 9.69
CA TYR A 68 -7.88 -4.12 10.96
C TYR A 68 -8.92 -3.56 11.93
N GLY A 69 -9.41 -2.34 11.69
CA GLY A 69 -10.46 -1.70 12.49
C GLY A 69 -11.86 -1.70 11.83
N VAL A 70 -11.98 -2.21 10.60
CA VAL A 70 -13.28 -2.25 9.91
C VAL A 70 -14.00 -3.54 10.29
N GLN A 71 -14.97 -3.44 11.19
CA GLN A 71 -15.87 -4.55 11.49
C GLN A 71 -16.71 -4.82 10.23
N ARG A 72 -16.61 -6.04 9.68
CA ARG A 72 -17.46 -6.45 8.55
C ARG A 72 -18.93 -6.39 9.00
N TYR A 73 -19.82 -6.03 8.07
CA TYR A 73 -21.26 -6.02 8.32
C TYR A 73 -21.71 -7.44 8.69
N GLY A 74 -22.42 -7.60 9.83
CA GLY A 74 -22.74 -8.92 10.38
C GLY A 74 -23.20 -8.86 11.84
N ALA A 75 -23.17 -10.01 12.54
CA ALA A 75 -23.54 -10.07 13.96
C ALA A 75 -22.62 -9.16 14.80
N GLY A 76 -23.18 -8.06 15.30
CA GLY A 76 -22.49 -7.02 16.07
C GLY A 76 -22.05 -5.78 15.28
N SER A 77 -22.40 -5.63 13.99
CA SER A 77 -22.19 -4.36 13.26
C SER A 77 -23.12 -3.23 13.73
N HIS A 78 -24.22 -3.59 14.40
CA HIS A 78 -25.16 -2.66 15.04
C HIS A 78 -24.78 -2.30 16.50
N ASP A 79 -23.72 -2.91 17.03
CA ASP A 79 -23.22 -2.68 18.38
C ASP A 79 -22.29 -1.45 18.43
N SER A 80 -22.61 -0.42 17.66
CA SER A 80 -21.83 0.83 17.64
C SER A 80 -22.46 1.85 18.58
N GLY A 81 -21.66 2.80 19.05
CA GLY A 81 -22.16 3.94 19.83
C GLY A 81 -23.13 4.85 19.06
N ALA A 82 -23.31 4.62 17.75
CA ALA A 82 -24.31 5.28 16.92
C ALA A 82 -25.70 4.62 17.00
N ASN A 83 -25.84 3.46 17.65
CA ASN A 83 -27.12 2.86 17.98
C ASN A 83 -27.57 3.33 19.37
N PRO A 84 -28.63 4.16 19.48
CA PRO A 84 -29.08 4.71 20.76
C PRO A 84 -29.60 3.65 21.75
N VAL A 85 -29.87 2.43 21.27
CA VAL A 85 -30.36 1.30 22.08
C VAL A 85 -29.20 0.45 22.63
N PHE A 86 -28.00 0.58 22.06
CA PHE A 86 -26.86 -0.26 22.44
C PHE A 86 -26.19 0.27 23.72
N LYS A 87 -26.31 -0.50 24.81
CA LYS A 87 -25.63 -0.22 26.09
C LYS A 87 -24.44 -1.16 26.24
N PRO A 88 -23.21 -0.73 25.94
CA PRO A 88 -22.04 -1.59 26.04
C PRO A 88 -21.81 -2.01 27.50
N THR A 89 -21.75 -3.32 27.74
CA THR A 89 -21.32 -3.88 29.02
C THR A 89 -19.80 -4.03 29.07
N SER A 90 -19.23 -4.30 30.24
CA SER A 90 -17.80 -4.61 30.39
C SER A 90 -17.38 -5.82 29.55
N ALA A 91 -18.24 -6.85 29.46
CA ALA A 91 -18.02 -8.02 28.62
C ALA A 91 -17.97 -7.65 27.12
N SER A 92 -18.88 -6.80 26.64
CA SER A 92 -18.87 -6.33 25.24
C SER A 92 -17.64 -5.50 24.89
N ARG A 93 -17.05 -4.79 25.87
CA ARG A 93 -15.80 -4.05 25.66
C ARG A 93 -14.61 -5.00 25.55
N MET A 94 -14.49 -5.95 26.47
CA MET A 94 -13.44 -6.98 26.43
C MET A 94 -13.50 -7.79 25.13
N GLU A 95 -14.70 -8.16 24.67
CA GLU A 95 -14.87 -8.88 23.41
C GLU A 95 -14.37 -8.07 22.21
N LYS A 96 -14.68 -6.77 22.13
CA LYS A 96 -14.20 -5.90 21.06
C LYS A 96 -12.69 -5.73 21.07
N GLU A 97 -12.10 -5.56 22.25
CA GLU A 97 -10.66 -5.48 22.41
C GLU A 97 -9.99 -6.78 21.95
N LEU A 98 -10.53 -7.93 22.33
CA LEU A 98 -10.01 -9.24 21.96
C LEU A 98 -10.17 -9.53 20.46
N ARG A 99 -11.29 -9.13 19.84
CA ARG A 99 -11.45 -9.18 18.37
C ARG A 99 -10.43 -8.29 17.66
N LEU A 100 -10.16 -7.11 18.20
CA LEU A 100 -9.18 -6.18 17.61
C LEU A 100 -7.75 -6.70 17.74
N THR A 101 -7.39 -7.34 18.87
CA THR A 101 -6.07 -7.99 19.01
C THR A 101 -5.93 -9.18 18.08
N LEU A 102 -6.96 -10.04 17.95
CA LEU A 102 -6.94 -11.15 16.99
C LEU A 102 -6.78 -10.66 15.54
N ASN A 103 -7.51 -9.61 15.15
CA ASN A 103 -7.37 -9.02 13.82
C ASN A 103 -5.95 -8.48 13.58
N LYS A 104 -5.32 -7.89 14.60
CA LYS A 104 -3.92 -7.44 14.54
C LYS A 104 -2.92 -8.60 14.47
N MET A 105 -3.20 -9.74 15.10
CA MET A 105 -2.34 -10.92 14.98
C MET A 105 -2.46 -11.53 13.60
N GLN A 106 -3.69 -11.75 13.10
CA GLN A 106 -3.93 -12.29 11.76
C GLN A 106 -3.29 -11.39 10.67
N ALA A 107 -3.37 -10.07 10.87
CA ALA A 107 -2.67 -9.10 10.04
C ALA A 107 -1.17 -9.34 9.91
N ALA A 108 -0.52 -9.58 11.06
CA ALA A 108 0.90 -9.78 11.16
C ALA A 108 1.29 -11.11 10.52
N THR A 109 0.54 -12.18 10.81
CA THR A 109 0.73 -13.50 10.21
C THR A 109 0.62 -13.43 8.68
N ASN A 110 -0.45 -12.83 8.14
CA ASN A 110 -0.63 -12.70 6.70
C ASN A 110 0.53 -11.92 6.02
N ARG A 111 1.12 -10.95 6.73
CA ARG A 111 2.30 -10.21 6.22
C ARG A 111 3.56 -11.08 6.21
N LEU A 112 3.75 -11.93 7.23
CA LEU A 112 4.87 -12.85 7.30
C LEU A 112 4.76 -13.93 6.22
N GLU A 113 3.60 -14.57 6.09
CA GLU A 113 3.33 -15.58 5.04
C GLU A 113 3.54 -15.00 3.62
N ALA A 114 3.12 -13.76 3.39
CA ALA A 114 3.34 -13.09 2.10
C ALA A 114 4.83 -12.85 1.82
N ARG A 115 5.63 -12.53 2.85
CA ARG A 115 7.09 -12.37 2.74
C ARG A 115 7.77 -13.71 2.51
N GLU A 116 7.39 -14.76 3.23
CA GLU A 116 7.91 -16.12 3.03
C GLU A 116 7.65 -16.62 1.61
N ARG A 117 6.42 -16.42 1.10
CA ARG A 117 6.08 -16.77 -0.29
C ARG A 117 6.91 -15.98 -1.31
N ALA A 118 7.15 -14.70 -1.05
CA ALA A 118 7.97 -13.87 -1.93
C ALA A 118 9.45 -14.33 -1.93
N LEU A 119 10.00 -14.68 -0.77
CA LEU A 119 11.37 -15.20 -0.68
C LEU A 119 11.53 -16.57 -1.35
N GLY A 120 10.60 -17.49 -1.11
CA GLY A 120 10.62 -18.81 -1.76
C GLY A 120 10.46 -18.75 -3.29
N SER A 121 9.91 -17.65 -3.83
CA SER A 121 9.86 -17.43 -5.29
C SER A 121 11.20 -17.00 -5.90
N ILE A 122 12.10 -16.43 -5.10
CA ILE A 122 13.41 -15.93 -5.54
C ILE A 122 14.48 -17.04 -5.47
N GLU A 123 14.37 -17.99 -4.54
CA GLU A 123 15.37 -19.07 -4.35
C GLU A 123 15.34 -20.18 -5.42
N ARG A 124 14.37 -20.20 -6.34
CA ARG A 124 14.42 -21.08 -7.50
C ARG A 124 15.42 -20.56 -8.52
N VAL A 125 16.70 -20.89 -8.32
CA VAL A 125 17.70 -20.84 -9.38
C VAL A 125 17.28 -21.86 -10.45
N PRO A 126 16.92 -21.45 -11.68
CA PRO A 126 16.81 -22.42 -12.77
C PRO A 126 18.23 -22.93 -13.04
N GLU A 127 18.48 -24.22 -12.82
CA GLU A 127 19.66 -24.87 -13.39
C GLU A 127 19.61 -24.64 -14.90
N ALA A 128 20.51 -23.80 -15.42
CA ALA A 128 20.63 -23.60 -16.85
C ALA A 128 20.98 -24.96 -17.48
N PRO A 129 20.30 -25.36 -18.58
CA PRO A 129 20.65 -26.59 -19.27
C PRO A 129 22.09 -26.49 -19.75
N VAL A 130 22.92 -27.43 -19.29
CA VAL A 130 24.32 -27.54 -19.69
C VAL A 130 24.35 -27.86 -21.19
N GLU A 131 24.90 -26.95 -22.00
CA GLU A 131 25.13 -27.17 -23.43
C GLU A 131 26.13 -28.33 -23.60
N THR A 132 25.66 -29.45 -24.14
CA THR A 132 26.53 -30.53 -24.61
C THR A 132 27.28 -30.03 -25.85
N PRO A 133 28.63 -30.04 -25.87
CA PRO A 133 29.38 -29.61 -27.04
C PRO A 133 29.12 -30.59 -28.20
N GLN A 134 28.51 -30.08 -29.28
CA GLN A 134 28.35 -30.83 -30.52
C GLN A 134 29.73 -31.01 -31.18
N SER A 135 30.17 -32.26 -31.29
CA SER A 135 31.33 -32.67 -32.09
C SER A 135 31.09 -32.26 -33.54
N LYS A 136 31.94 -31.39 -34.08
CA LYS A 136 32.05 -31.14 -35.51
C LYS A 136 32.49 -32.45 -36.19
N GLU A 137 31.58 -33.12 -36.87
CA GLU A 137 31.95 -34.04 -37.95
C GLU A 137 32.34 -33.18 -39.16
N GLU A 138 33.62 -33.18 -39.49
CA GLU A 138 34.12 -32.66 -40.77
C GLU A 138 33.65 -33.62 -41.88
N PRO A 139 33.07 -33.13 -43.00
CA PRO A 139 32.84 -33.99 -44.14
C PRO A 139 34.18 -34.29 -44.82
N LEU A 140 34.48 -35.58 -45.00
CA LEU A 140 35.54 -36.08 -45.87
C LEU A 140 35.43 -35.44 -47.26
N VAL A 141 36.54 -34.92 -47.76
CA VAL A 141 36.73 -34.45 -49.14
C VAL A 141 37.14 -35.63 -50.01
N GLU A 142 36.44 -35.76 -51.15
CA GLU A 142 36.69 -36.55 -52.39
C GLU A 142 36.93 -38.07 -52.31
#